data_AF-A0AB34TB36-F1
#
_entry.id   AF-A0AB34TB36-F1
#
_cell.length_a   1.000
_cell.length_b   1.000
_cell.length_c   1.000
_cell.angle_alpha   90.00
_cell.angle_beta   90.00
_cell.angle_gamma   90.00
#
_symmetry.space_group_name_H-M   'P 1'
#
loop_
_entity.id
_entity.type
_entity.pdbx_description
1 polymer ?
#
loop_
_entity_poly.entity_id
_entity_poly.type
_entity_poly.pdbx_seq_one_letter_code
_entity_poly.pdbx_strand_id
1 'polypeptide(L)'
;MPSWNAYLCDTMTGRINAPIDLPSFSWSIDVSDSSLATTRDKGVGQHETSGLTLPWEAIPGSTYEQKRRNIAPMRRSIVVFRTGNDPAQRSSLGTPIIFGAIGVRKDTADDTSFSLMSPMSILASRYAVREGQYGTGPNHTSPNSIRFDNLTYRAIASEIGYLCTDLKPGGTLPIDWQYRGEKGTHSREYDAWDIQNNSAADILTKLTNVMNGPDMQFRPYLTADGRYVRWRFVAGDDETIYLGLDRMHELSYHPYGATIENITVDHLGPVQRVYTSGAGTDKAQITHLSQDLRLSQSADPYPLTEMTYSDSDTDNPGVLISHADATLAANKSPLMQISGDVHANDTDQAATPLLPLGSYWPGEPFQIVIQGHRALPDGIYHTRLLQMSGDETDKVSMIFDVMRDPDM
;
A
#
# COMPACT_ATOMS: atom_id res chain seq x y z
N MET A 1 -26.34 14.40 5.44
CA MET A 1 -25.63 14.02 4.20
C MET A 1 -24.35 13.33 4.63
N PRO A 2 -23.85 12.35 3.86
CA PRO A 2 -22.54 11.75 4.11
C PRO A 2 -21.50 12.88 4.10
N SER A 3 -20.68 12.92 5.14
CA SER A 3 -19.66 13.93 5.36
C SER A 3 -18.35 13.28 5.79
N TRP A 4 -17.26 13.98 5.51
CA TRP A 4 -15.96 13.67 6.08
C TRP A 4 -15.84 14.31 7.45
N ASN A 5 -15.32 13.57 8.42
CA ASN A 5 -15.04 14.07 9.76
C ASN A 5 -13.59 13.75 10.12
N ALA A 6 -12.82 14.75 10.58
CA ALA A 6 -11.44 14.56 10.96
C ALA A 6 -11.23 14.79 12.46
N TYR A 7 -10.34 13.97 13.05
CA TYR A 7 -10.00 14.05 14.46
C TYR A 7 -8.50 13.92 14.68
N LEU A 8 -8.00 14.64 15.68
CA LEU A 8 -6.67 14.43 16.23
C LEU A 8 -6.66 13.16 17.08
N CYS A 9 -5.57 12.41 16.95
CA CYS A 9 -5.29 11.22 17.73
C CYS A 9 -3.90 11.27 18.38
N ASP A 10 -3.71 10.50 19.45
CA ASP A 10 -2.39 10.19 19.99
C ASP A 10 -1.71 9.12 19.11
N THR A 11 -0.53 9.40 18.55
CA THR A 11 0.14 8.46 17.62
C THR A 11 0.46 7.11 18.23
N MET A 12 0.91 7.07 19.49
CA MET A 12 1.32 5.81 20.13
C MET A 12 0.15 4.92 20.53
N THR A 13 -1.01 5.51 20.86
CA THR A 13 -2.13 4.76 21.43
C THR A 13 -3.33 4.67 20.49
N GLY A 14 -3.40 5.54 19.49
CA GLY A 14 -4.57 5.67 18.62
C GLY A 14 -5.76 6.36 19.29
N ARG A 15 -5.58 6.93 20.49
CA ARG A 15 -6.69 7.55 21.23
C ARG A 15 -7.21 8.79 20.50
N ILE A 16 -8.50 8.82 20.23
CA ILE A 16 -9.19 9.95 19.62
C ILE A 16 -9.31 11.07 20.66
N ASN A 17 -8.95 12.29 20.26
CA ASN A 17 -8.90 13.46 21.14
C ASN A 17 -9.96 14.50 20.77
N ALA A 18 -9.67 15.36 19.79
CA ALA A 18 -10.47 16.53 19.46
C ALA A 18 -10.75 16.56 17.95
N PRO A 19 -11.94 17.04 17.54
CA PRO A 19 -12.20 17.29 16.13
C PRO A 19 -11.23 18.35 15.59
N ILE A 20 -10.87 18.22 14.33
CA ILE A 20 -10.06 19.18 13.59
C ILE A 20 -10.75 19.44 12.25
N ASP A 21 -10.79 20.69 11.84
CA ASP A 21 -11.36 21.06 10.55
C ASP A 21 -10.26 20.97 9.47
N LEU A 22 -10.56 20.28 8.38
CA LEU A 22 -9.68 20.14 7.21
C LEU A 22 -10.39 20.81 6.03
N PRO A 23 -10.01 22.04 5.64
CA PRO A 23 -10.71 22.80 4.59
C PRO A 23 -10.73 22.09 3.23
N SER A 24 -9.65 21.37 2.93
CA SER A 24 -9.49 20.54 1.73
C SER A 24 -8.43 19.49 2.01
N PHE A 25 -8.56 18.31 1.43
CA PHE A 25 -7.53 17.29 1.50
C PHE A 25 -7.65 16.32 0.32
N SER A 26 -6.52 15.76 -0.11
CA SER A 26 -6.53 14.62 -1.03
C SER A 26 -5.80 13.44 -0.42
N TRP A 27 -6.18 12.25 -0.85
CA TRP A 27 -5.73 10.99 -0.28
C TRP A 27 -5.52 9.95 -1.37
N SER A 28 -4.56 9.05 -1.13
CA SER A 28 -4.29 7.86 -1.94
C SER A 28 -3.96 6.69 -1.04
N ILE A 29 -4.48 5.53 -1.41
CA ILE A 29 -4.24 4.26 -0.74
C ILE A 29 -3.93 3.23 -1.82
N ASP A 30 -2.80 2.57 -1.67
CA ASP A 30 -2.26 1.67 -2.68
C ASP A 30 -1.97 0.28 -2.07
N VAL A 31 -1.76 -0.74 -2.90
CA VAL A 31 -1.19 -2.05 -2.48
C VAL A 31 0.33 -2.02 -2.50
N SER A 32 0.90 -1.26 -3.45
CA SER A 32 2.32 -1.10 -3.81
C SER A 32 2.46 0.02 -4.86
N ASP A 33 3.68 0.38 -5.33
CA ASP A 33 3.90 1.43 -6.37
C ASP A 33 2.94 1.22 -7.57
N SER A 34 2.03 2.19 -7.75
CA SER A 34 0.84 2.05 -8.61
C SER A 34 1.04 2.59 -10.03
N SER A 35 2.28 2.88 -10.42
CA SER A 35 2.57 3.38 -11.75
C SER A 35 2.71 2.26 -12.78
N LEU A 36 2.34 2.54 -14.05
CA LEU A 36 2.68 1.72 -15.24
C LEU A 36 4.19 1.77 -15.54
N ALA A 37 5.03 1.75 -14.49
CA ALA A 37 6.47 1.67 -14.57
C ALA A 37 6.90 0.20 -14.70
N THR A 38 7.91 -0.05 -15.52
CA THR A 38 8.37 -1.36 -15.98
C THR A 38 9.02 -2.22 -14.88
N THR A 39 8.79 -1.94 -13.60
CA THR A 39 9.26 -2.71 -12.46
C THR A 39 8.10 -2.87 -11.49
N ARG A 40 7.40 -4.02 -11.54
CA ARG A 40 6.42 -4.42 -10.52
C ARG A 40 7.16 -4.70 -9.21
N ASP A 41 7.41 -3.67 -8.42
CA ASP A 41 7.72 -3.81 -6.99
C ASP A 41 6.40 -4.00 -6.25
N LYS A 42 6.27 -5.10 -5.48
CA LYS A 42 5.05 -5.39 -4.70
C LYS A 42 5.05 -4.69 -3.33
N GLY A 43 5.91 -3.70 -3.10
CA GLY A 43 6.11 -3.03 -1.80
C GLY A 43 4.83 -2.74 -1.01
N VAL A 44 4.92 -2.66 0.32
CA VAL A 44 3.71 -2.61 1.16
C VAL A 44 2.91 -1.31 0.96
N GLY A 45 1.58 -1.46 0.83
CA GLY A 45 0.65 -0.37 0.58
C GLY A 45 0.88 0.86 1.45
N GLN A 46 1.12 1.99 0.78
CA GLN A 46 1.31 3.28 1.43
C GLN A 46 -0.01 4.05 1.49
N HIS A 47 -0.20 4.76 2.59
CA HIS A 47 -1.24 5.77 2.72
C HIS A 47 -0.57 7.11 2.50
N GLU A 48 -0.78 7.71 1.34
CA GLU A 48 -0.29 9.07 1.08
C GLU A 48 -1.45 10.05 1.22
N THR A 49 -1.26 11.06 2.06
CA THR A 49 -2.11 12.26 2.05
C THR A 49 -1.26 13.39 1.51
N SER A 50 -1.69 14.01 0.41
CA SER A 50 -1.05 15.22 -0.12
C SER A 50 -1.04 16.29 0.98
N GLY A 51 0.04 17.07 1.09
CA GLY A 51 0.25 18.03 2.18
C GLY A 51 -1.01 18.81 2.58
N LEU A 52 -1.45 18.63 3.81
CA LEU A 52 -2.54 19.38 4.41
C LEU A 52 -2.04 20.78 4.73
N THR A 53 -2.79 21.81 4.35
CA THR A 53 -2.54 23.20 4.79
C THR A 53 -3.75 23.69 5.57
N LEU A 54 -3.52 24.10 6.82
CA LEU A 54 -4.58 24.48 7.75
C LEU A 54 -4.30 25.88 8.32
N PRO A 55 -5.28 26.80 8.32
CA PRO A 55 -5.14 28.03 9.08
C PRO A 55 -5.04 27.69 10.57
N TRP A 56 -4.34 28.52 11.34
CA TRP A 56 -4.19 28.26 12.78
C TRP A 56 -5.52 28.15 13.53
N GLU A 57 -6.59 28.78 13.03
CA GLU A 57 -7.92 28.74 13.62
C GLU A 57 -8.65 27.41 13.44
N ALA A 58 -8.26 26.59 12.46
CA ALA A 58 -8.82 25.24 12.30
C ALA A 58 -8.29 24.24 13.36
N ILE A 59 -7.19 24.57 14.04
CA ILE A 59 -6.55 23.67 15.01
C ILE A 59 -7.19 23.87 16.39
N PRO A 60 -7.65 22.79 17.06
CA PRO A 60 -8.25 22.89 18.38
C PRO A 60 -7.23 23.38 19.42
N GLY A 61 -7.66 24.29 20.29
CA GLY A 61 -6.88 24.83 21.41
C GLY A 61 -7.19 26.31 21.66
N SER A 62 -7.22 26.73 22.92
CA SER A 62 -7.51 28.13 23.29
C SER A 62 -6.27 29.03 23.23
N THR A 63 -5.08 28.46 23.13
CA THR A 63 -3.82 29.20 22.97
C THR A 63 -3.00 28.61 21.82
N TYR A 64 -2.16 29.43 21.19
CA TYR A 64 -1.25 28.94 20.15
C TYR A 64 -0.26 27.88 20.65
N GLU A 65 0.09 27.89 21.94
CA GLU A 65 0.89 26.83 22.53
C GLU A 65 0.16 25.48 22.51
N GLN A 66 -1.11 25.47 22.89
CA GLN A 66 -1.95 24.27 22.80
C GLN A 66 -2.13 23.82 21.35
N LYS A 67 -2.41 24.76 20.44
CA LYS A 67 -2.53 24.46 19.00
C LYS A 67 -1.25 23.80 18.48
N ARG A 68 -0.07 24.39 18.70
CA ARG A 68 1.24 23.82 18.31
C ARG A 68 1.48 22.41 18.88
N ARG A 69 1.04 22.15 20.11
CA ARG A 69 1.14 20.82 20.75
C ARG A 69 0.17 19.79 20.16
N ASN A 70 -1.01 20.23 19.74
CA ASN A 70 -2.06 19.39 19.16
C ASN A 70 -1.74 18.93 17.74
N ILE A 71 -0.83 19.60 17.06
CA ILE A 71 -0.28 19.21 15.75
C ILE A 71 1.23 18.96 15.80
N ALA A 72 1.75 18.52 16.95
CA ALA A 72 3.17 18.22 17.08
C ALA A 72 3.54 16.98 16.24
N PRO A 73 4.54 17.09 15.33
CA PRO A 73 5.00 15.97 14.51
C PRO A 73 5.29 14.71 15.33
N MET A 74 4.92 13.54 14.81
CA MET A 74 5.05 12.19 15.39
C MET A 74 4.32 11.96 16.72
N ARG A 75 4.02 12.99 17.50
CA ARG A 75 3.27 12.90 18.76
C ARG A 75 1.76 12.78 18.51
N ARG A 76 1.30 13.38 17.41
CA ARG A 76 -0.10 13.48 17.04
C ARG A 76 -0.31 12.88 15.66
N SER A 77 -1.49 12.32 15.47
CA SER A 77 -1.97 11.74 14.22
C SER A 77 -3.29 12.37 13.84
N ILE A 78 -3.65 12.28 12.57
CA ILE A 78 -4.99 12.62 12.08
C ILE A 78 -5.65 11.34 11.60
N VAL A 79 -6.91 11.15 11.98
CA VAL A 79 -7.81 10.19 11.35
C VAL A 79 -8.90 10.96 10.62
N VAL A 80 -9.23 10.49 9.42
CA VAL A 80 -10.36 10.98 8.64
C VAL A 80 -11.37 9.84 8.47
N PHE A 81 -12.59 10.11 8.91
CA PHE A 81 -13.72 9.20 8.81
C PHE A 81 -14.65 9.63 7.68
N ARG A 82 -15.24 8.65 7.00
CA ARG A 82 -16.39 8.85 6.13
C ARG A 82 -17.65 8.37 6.83
N THR A 83 -18.66 9.24 6.93
CA THR A 83 -19.99 8.82 7.39
C THR A 83 -20.80 8.24 6.24
N GLY A 84 -21.48 7.13 6.49
CA GLY A 84 -22.36 6.50 5.51
C GLY A 84 -23.68 7.25 5.30
N ASN A 85 -24.41 6.83 4.27
CA ASN A 85 -25.77 7.34 3.99
C ASN A 85 -26.82 6.85 4.99
N ASP A 86 -26.50 5.82 5.78
CA ASP A 86 -27.41 5.24 6.76
C ASP A 86 -27.79 6.27 7.85
N PRO A 87 -29.09 6.62 7.97
CA PRO A 87 -29.58 7.51 9.02
C PRO A 87 -29.19 7.07 10.44
N ALA A 88 -29.03 5.76 10.69
CA ALA A 88 -28.63 5.21 11.98
C ALA A 88 -27.14 5.46 12.30
N GLN A 89 -26.31 5.75 11.30
CA GLN A 89 -24.88 6.02 11.46
C GLN A 89 -24.55 7.52 11.55
N ARG A 90 -25.55 8.42 11.46
CA ARG A 90 -25.32 9.89 11.48
C ARG A 90 -24.76 10.43 12.80
N SER A 91 -24.90 9.69 13.90
CA SER A 91 -24.29 10.02 15.19
C SER A 91 -22.99 9.25 15.45
N SER A 92 -22.57 8.40 14.52
CA SER A 92 -21.30 7.67 14.58
C SER A 92 -20.16 8.53 14.04
N LEU A 93 -18.93 8.23 14.45
CA LEU A 93 -17.74 8.86 13.87
C LEU A 93 -17.61 8.55 12.37
N GLY A 94 -18.17 7.42 11.91
CA GLY A 94 -18.06 6.89 10.55
C GLY A 94 -17.02 5.77 10.44
N THR A 95 -16.72 5.39 9.20
CA THR A 95 -15.66 4.42 8.87
C THR A 95 -14.34 5.16 8.69
N PRO A 96 -13.27 4.81 9.42
CA PRO A 96 -11.97 5.45 9.22
C PRO A 96 -11.40 5.02 7.88
N ILE A 97 -11.03 6.00 7.05
CA ILE A 97 -10.45 5.76 5.72
C ILE A 97 -8.95 6.05 5.76
N ILE A 98 -8.57 7.18 6.38
CA ILE A 98 -7.20 7.65 6.47
C ILE A 98 -6.81 7.70 7.94
N PHE A 99 -5.65 7.16 8.29
CA PHE A 99 -5.06 7.34 9.61
C PHE A 99 -3.54 7.40 9.46
N GLY A 100 -2.92 8.49 9.93
CA GLY A 100 -1.48 8.70 9.80
C GLY A 100 -0.93 9.70 10.81
N ALA A 101 0.35 9.55 11.15
CA ALA A 101 1.03 10.47 12.06
C ALA A 101 1.36 11.79 11.35
N ILE A 102 1.33 12.91 12.07
CA ILE A 102 1.73 14.20 11.49
C ILE A 102 3.24 14.15 11.22
N GLY A 103 3.63 14.36 9.96
CA GLY A 103 5.01 14.39 9.52
C GLY A 103 5.70 15.72 9.75
N VAL A 104 6.72 16.01 8.95
CA VAL A 104 7.42 17.31 9.00
C VAL A 104 6.43 18.43 8.75
N ARG A 105 6.51 19.45 9.59
CA ARG A 105 5.60 20.58 9.59
C ARG A 105 6.32 21.87 9.22
N LYS A 106 5.68 22.68 8.37
CA LYS A 106 6.13 24.01 7.99
C LYS A 106 5.08 25.03 8.41
N ASP A 107 5.49 25.96 9.26
CA ASP A 107 4.61 26.99 9.83
C ASP A 107 4.85 28.34 9.13
N THR A 108 3.75 29.07 8.91
CA THR A 108 3.77 30.51 8.61
C THR A 108 3.05 31.27 9.71
N ALA A 109 2.94 32.60 9.58
CA ALA A 109 2.15 33.40 10.51
C ALA A 109 0.65 33.08 10.44
N ASP A 110 0.16 32.69 9.26
CA ASP A 110 -1.27 32.55 8.97
C ASP A 110 -1.73 31.09 9.05
N ASP A 111 -0.84 30.15 8.71
CA ASP A 111 -1.17 28.73 8.55
C ASP A 111 -0.02 27.79 8.95
N THR A 112 -0.31 26.50 8.86
CA THR A 112 0.64 25.42 8.99
C THR A 112 0.38 24.38 7.91
N SER A 113 1.45 23.72 7.44
CA SER A 113 1.36 22.66 6.44
C SER A 113 2.16 21.43 6.84
N PHE A 114 1.61 20.24 6.56
CA PHE A 114 2.25 18.96 6.85
C PHE A 114 1.60 17.82 6.05
N SER A 115 2.36 16.75 5.79
CA SER A 115 1.82 15.49 5.28
C SER A 115 1.60 14.49 6.42
N LEU A 116 0.76 13.48 6.17
CA LEU A 116 0.61 12.36 7.07
C LEU A 116 1.62 11.25 6.72
N MET A 117 2.21 10.67 7.75
CA MET A 117 3.09 9.51 7.67
C MET A 117 2.27 8.24 7.82
N SER A 118 2.39 7.34 6.85
CA SER A 118 1.81 6.01 6.92
C SER A 118 2.53 5.14 7.98
N PRO A 119 1.94 4.00 8.38
CA PRO A 119 2.65 3.01 9.21
C PRO A 119 4.00 2.62 8.62
N MET A 120 4.10 2.40 7.30
CA MET A 120 5.36 2.05 6.62
C MET A 120 6.40 3.17 6.76
N SER A 121 6.01 4.43 6.60
CA SER A 121 6.92 5.57 6.79
C SER A 121 7.47 5.65 8.21
N ILE A 122 6.67 5.30 9.23
CA ILE A 122 7.13 5.23 10.63
C ILE A 122 8.05 4.02 10.83
N LEU A 123 7.68 2.86 10.27
CA LEU A 123 8.43 1.61 10.36
C LEU A 123 9.79 1.66 9.64
N ALA A 124 9.96 2.54 8.66
CA ALA A 124 11.25 2.79 8.01
C ALA A 124 12.31 3.35 8.99
N SER A 125 11.87 3.95 10.10
CA SER A 125 12.74 4.41 11.18
C SER A 125 12.74 3.47 12.40
N ARG A 126 12.28 2.23 12.25
CA ARG A 126 12.29 1.19 13.30
C ARG A 126 13.13 0.01 12.84
N TYR A 127 14.05 -0.45 13.68
CA TYR A 127 15.03 -1.45 13.26
C TYR A 127 14.91 -2.76 14.05
N ALA A 128 15.00 -3.87 13.32
CA ALA A 128 14.96 -5.23 13.85
C ALA A 128 16.31 -5.57 14.51
N VAL A 129 16.40 -5.27 15.80
CA VAL A 129 17.59 -5.55 16.62
C VAL A 129 17.17 -5.78 18.08
N ARG A 130 17.90 -6.64 18.80
CA ARG A 130 17.63 -6.89 20.22
C ARG A 130 18.10 -5.69 21.05
N GLU A 131 17.22 -5.19 21.93
CA GLU A 131 17.53 -4.06 22.80
C GLU A 131 18.70 -4.38 23.74
N GLY A 132 19.62 -3.43 23.89
CA GLY A 132 20.80 -3.55 24.73
C GLY A 132 21.89 -4.50 24.24
N GLN A 133 21.79 -5.02 23.00
CA GLN A 133 22.75 -5.99 22.44
C GLN A 133 23.59 -5.45 21.26
N TYR A 134 23.21 -4.31 20.68
CA TYR A 134 23.92 -3.75 19.55
C TYR A 134 25.25 -3.11 19.98
N GLY A 135 26.36 -3.47 19.34
CA GLY A 135 27.70 -2.97 19.64
C GLY A 135 28.31 -3.49 20.95
N THR A 136 27.69 -4.49 21.60
CA THR A 136 28.18 -5.05 22.86
C THR A 136 29.14 -6.23 22.69
N GLY A 137 29.40 -6.65 21.45
CA GLY A 137 30.36 -7.70 21.13
C GLY A 137 31.82 -7.23 21.28
N PRO A 138 32.79 -8.16 21.25
CA PRO A 138 34.21 -7.84 21.25
C PRO A 138 34.54 -6.81 20.16
N ASN A 139 35.39 -5.82 20.48
CA ASN A 139 35.77 -4.73 19.56
C ASN A 139 34.59 -3.92 19.03
N HIS A 140 33.53 -3.75 19.83
CA HIS A 140 32.31 -3.02 19.45
C HIS A 140 31.57 -3.63 18.25
N THR A 141 31.64 -4.95 18.10
CA THR A 141 30.91 -5.70 17.06
C THR A 141 29.48 -6.05 17.48
N SER A 142 28.65 -6.45 16.51
CA SER A 142 27.25 -6.85 16.72
C SER A 142 26.99 -8.28 16.18
N PRO A 143 27.49 -9.34 16.85
CA PRO A 143 27.42 -10.71 16.34
C PRO A 143 26.04 -11.39 16.53
N ASN A 144 25.09 -10.73 17.18
CA ASN A 144 23.78 -11.30 17.49
C ASN A 144 22.87 -11.33 16.25
N SER A 145 22.04 -12.36 16.14
CA SER A 145 21.01 -12.47 15.11
C SER A 145 19.61 -12.67 15.72
N ILE A 146 18.60 -12.38 14.90
CA ILE A 146 17.19 -12.68 15.20
C ILE A 146 16.70 -13.64 14.14
N ARG A 147 16.26 -14.82 14.58
CA ARG A 147 15.84 -15.90 13.70
C ARG A 147 14.39 -16.28 13.97
N PHE A 148 13.64 -16.45 12.89
CA PHE A 148 12.29 -16.99 12.89
C PHE A 148 12.29 -18.25 12.04
N ASP A 149 11.73 -19.35 12.56
CA ASP A 149 11.71 -20.65 11.89
C ASP A 149 10.30 -21.24 11.85
N ASN A 150 9.99 -21.91 10.73
CA ASN A 150 8.73 -22.62 10.49
C ASN A 150 7.48 -21.73 10.66
N LEU A 151 7.54 -20.52 10.10
CA LEU A 151 6.44 -19.56 10.07
C LEU A 151 5.98 -19.30 8.62
N THR A 152 4.76 -18.77 8.46
CA THR A 152 4.33 -18.19 7.18
C THR A 152 4.96 -16.82 6.97
N TYR A 153 4.98 -16.28 5.74
CA TYR A 153 5.56 -14.94 5.52
C TYR A 153 4.82 -13.84 6.28
N ARG A 154 3.48 -13.91 6.37
CA ARG A 154 2.69 -12.96 7.16
C ARG A 154 2.93 -13.05 8.66
N ALA A 155 3.28 -14.23 9.17
CA ALA A 155 3.73 -14.39 10.56
C ALA A 155 5.08 -13.72 10.80
N ILE A 156 6.06 -13.95 9.93
CA ILE A 156 7.38 -13.31 10.04
C ILE A 156 7.22 -11.79 10.01
N ALA A 157 6.42 -11.25 9.09
CA ALA A 157 6.11 -9.82 9.04
C ALA A 157 5.48 -9.31 10.35
N SER A 158 4.55 -10.06 10.94
CA SER A 158 3.92 -9.71 12.22
C SER A 158 4.90 -9.76 13.40
N GLU A 159 5.82 -10.72 13.43
CA GLU A 159 6.85 -10.79 14.47
C GLU A 159 7.86 -9.66 14.34
N ILE A 160 8.27 -9.30 13.12
CA ILE A 160 9.14 -8.14 12.85
C ILE A 160 8.44 -6.86 13.28
N GLY A 161 7.18 -6.68 12.90
CA GLY A 161 6.37 -5.53 13.29
C GLY A 161 6.31 -5.37 14.81
N TYR A 162 5.96 -6.44 15.52
CA TYR A 162 5.90 -6.47 16.98
C TYR A 162 7.26 -6.22 17.65
N LEU A 163 8.34 -6.82 17.12
CA LEU A 163 9.71 -6.59 17.57
C LEU A 163 10.13 -5.13 17.45
N CYS A 164 9.76 -4.50 16.34
CA CYS A 164 10.14 -3.13 15.99
C CYS A 164 9.23 -2.07 16.63
N THR A 165 8.14 -2.49 17.29
CA THR A 165 7.17 -1.61 17.95
C THR A 165 7.02 -1.97 19.42
N ASP A 166 6.17 -2.94 19.75
CA ASP A 166 5.78 -3.30 21.12
C ASP A 166 6.94 -3.75 22.01
N LEU A 167 7.96 -4.41 21.45
CA LEU A 167 9.15 -4.83 22.22
C LEU A 167 10.19 -3.72 22.41
N LYS A 168 10.03 -2.57 21.75
CA LYS A 168 10.95 -1.43 21.89
C LYS A 168 10.47 -0.49 23.00
N PRO A 169 11.36 -0.03 23.90
CA PRO A 169 11.03 1.03 24.85
C PRO A 169 10.50 2.28 24.14
N GLY A 170 9.25 2.66 24.41
CA GLY A 170 8.59 3.81 23.76
C GLY A 170 8.30 3.62 22.26
N GLY A 171 8.37 2.39 21.74
CA GLY A 171 8.14 2.07 20.33
C GLY A 171 6.70 1.71 19.98
N THR A 172 5.82 1.56 20.97
CA THR A 172 4.43 1.14 20.77
C THR A 172 3.70 2.03 19.76
N LEU A 173 3.00 1.36 18.84
CA LEU A 173 2.07 1.95 17.89
C LEU A 173 0.73 1.20 17.98
N PRO A 174 -0.40 1.82 17.60
CA PRO A 174 -1.72 1.21 17.63
C PRO A 174 -1.90 0.26 16.43
N ILE A 175 -1.02 -0.72 16.27
CA ILE A 175 -1.05 -1.72 15.19
C ILE A 175 -1.38 -3.09 15.81
N ASP A 176 -2.30 -3.82 15.17
CA ASP A 176 -2.59 -5.20 15.51
C ASP A 176 -1.80 -6.15 14.60
N TRP A 177 -0.74 -6.74 15.16
CA TRP A 177 0.07 -7.77 14.52
C TRP A 177 -0.58 -9.16 14.70
N GLN A 178 -1.64 -9.42 13.94
CA GLN A 178 -2.55 -10.54 14.22
C GLN A 178 -2.04 -11.94 13.83
N TYR A 179 -0.99 -12.05 13.00
CA TYR A 179 -0.51 -13.35 12.48
C TYR A 179 0.68 -13.93 13.26
N ARG A 180 1.02 -13.37 14.42
CA ARG A 180 2.18 -13.81 15.20
C ARG A 180 2.14 -15.31 15.52
N GLY A 181 3.27 -15.98 15.32
CA GLY A 181 3.43 -17.41 15.59
C GLY A 181 2.70 -18.38 14.64
N GLU A 182 2.03 -17.90 13.58
CA GLU A 182 1.37 -18.76 12.60
C GLU A 182 2.39 -19.67 11.89
N LYS A 183 2.07 -20.97 11.82
CA LYS A 183 2.99 -22.01 11.35
C LYS A 183 3.02 -22.08 9.83
N GLY A 184 4.22 -22.21 9.29
CA GLY A 184 4.48 -22.36 7.86
C GLY A 184 5.82 -23.04 7.62
N THR A 185 6.38 -22.86 6.43
CA THR A 185 7.62 -23.53 6.01
C THR A 185 8.82 -22.58 5.88
N HIS A 186 8.64 -21.30 6.20
CA HIS A 186 9.68 -20.30 5.96
C HIS A 186 10.53 -20.05 7.20
N SER A 187 11.81 -19.80 6.94
CA SER A 187 12.77 -19.31 7.93
C SER A 187 13.44 -18.04 7.42
N ARG A 188 13.66 -17.09 8.32
CA ARG A 188 14.41 -15.85 8.06
C ARG A 188 15.29 -15.53 9.25
N GLU A 189 16.46 -15.00 8.95
CA GLU A 189 17.45 -14.57 9.92
C GLU A 189 17.90 -13.15 9.58
N TYR A 190 17.97 -12.31 10.61
CA TYR A 190 18.32 -10.90 10.50
C TYR A 190 19.49 -10.63 11.43
N ASP A 191 20.64 -10.36 10.83
CA ASP A 191 21.88 -10.13 11.56
C ASP A 191 21.96 -8.69 12.07
N ALA A 192 22.32 -8.52 13.35
CA ALA A 192 22.40 -7.19 13.93
C ALA A 192 23.45 -6.31 13.25
N TRP A 193 24.56 -6.87 12.74
CA TRP A 193 25.59 -6.10 12.04
C TRP A 193 25.10 -5.51 10.71
N ASP A 194 24.04 -6.07 10.12
CA ASP A 194 23.41 -5.61 8.88
C ASP A 194 22.28 -4.60 9.14
N ILE A 195 22.45 -3.74 10.16
CA ILE A 195 21.38 -2.86 10.65
C ILE A 195 20.83 -1.90 9.58
N GLN A 196 21.66 -1.53 8.60
CA GLN A 196 21.28 -0.64 7.50
C GLN A 196 20.20 -1.25 6.60
N ASN A 197 20.10 -2.57 6.55
CA ASN A 197 19.14 -3.35 5.76
C ASN A 197 18.03 -3.98 6.61
N ASN A 198 17.94 -3.60 7.89
CA ASN A 198 17.02 -4.20 8.87
C ASN A 198 15.98 -3.20 9.41
N SER A 199 15.64 -2.17 8.65
CA SER A 199 14.45 -1.38 8.97
C SER A 199 13.20 -2.26 8.79
N ALA A 200 12.18 -2.09 9.64
CA ALA A 200 10.97 -2.89 9.58
C ALA A 200 10.26 -2.72 8.24
N ALA A 201 10.25 -1.51 7.69
CA ALA A 201 9.71 -1.25 6.36
C ALA A 201 10.44 -2.04 5.27
N ASP A 202 11.78 -1.98 5.25
CA ASP A 202 12.60 -2.68 4.27
C ASP A 202 12.41 -4.20 4.36
N ILE A 203 12.39 -4.74 5.59
CA ILE A 203 12.14 -6.18 5.81
C ILE A 203 10.76 -6.58 5.28
N LEU A 204 9.71 -5.81 5.59
CA LEU A 204 8.35 -6.10 5.11
C LEU A 204 8.28 -6.06 3.57
N THR A 205 8.89 -5.05 2.94
CA THR A 205 8.99 -4.96 1.47
C THR A 205 9.73 -6.16 0.87
N LYS A 206 10.89 -6.53 1.44
CA LYS A 206 11.65 -7.72 1.01
C LYS A 206 10.82 -9.00 1.14
N LEU A 207 10.04 -9.15 2.21
CA LEU A 207 9.15 -10.31 2.39
C LEU A 207 8.04 -10.37 1.34
N THR A 208 7.49 -9.24 0.92
CA THR A 208 6.47 -9.21 -0.13
C THR A 208 7.07 -9.42 -1.53
N ASN A 209 8.33 -9.03 -1.75
CA ASN A 209 9.01 -9.15 -3.04
C ASN A 209 9.68 -10.50 -3.31
N VAL A 210 9.73 -11.41 -2.34
CA VAL A 210 10.19 -12.78 -2.62
C VAL A 210 9.22 -13.49 -3.57
N MET A 211 9.70 -14.57 -4.20
CA MET A 211 8.84 -15.45 -4.98
C MET A 211 7.66 -15.95 -4.11
N ASN A 212 6.44 -15.72 -4.58
CA ASN A 212 5.19 -15.97 -3.84
C ASN A 212 5.11 -15.22 -2.50
N GLY A 213 5.70 -14.03 -2.40
CA GLY A 213 5.52 -13.14 -1.27
C GLY A 213 4.07 -12.61 -1.19
N PRO A 214 3.53 -12.44 0.03
CA PRO A 214 2.16 -12.03 0.25
C PRO A 214 2.00 -10.52 0.07
N ASP A 215 0.85 -10.10 -0.47
CA ASP A 215 0.38 -8.72 -0.40
C ASP A 215 0.12 -8.37 1.08
N MET A 216 0.53 -7.18 1.49
CA MET A 216 0.40 -6.70 2.87
C MET A 216 -0.21 -5.30 2.89
N GLN A 217 -1.05 -5.00 3.90
CA GLN A 217 -1.67 -3.69 4.05
C GLN A 217 -1.99 -3.37 5.51
N PHE A 218 -1.95 -2.08 5.86
CA PHE A 218 -2.43 -1.56 7.14
C PHE A 218 -3.80 -0.91 6.94
N ARG A 219 -4.86 -1.49 7.50
CA ARG A 219 -6.23 -0.95 7.37
C ARG A 219 -6.66 -0.27 8.67
N PRO A 220 -7.00 1.02 8.67
CA PRO A 220 -7.49 1.67 9.87
C PRO A 220 -8.86 1.11 10.24
N TYR A 221 -9.13 0.99 11.53
CA TYR A 221 -10.43 0.62 12.06
C TYR A 221 -10.69 1.30 13.40
N LEU A 222 -11.97 1.58 13.68
CA LEU A 222 -12.43 2.15 14.93
C LEU A 222 -12.68 1.01 15.93
N THR A 223 -12.17 1.13 17.15
CA THR A 223 -12.45 0.15 18.21
C THR A 223 -13.94 0.15 18.57
N ALA A 224 -14.44 -0.99 19.04
CA ALA A 224 -15.86 -1.16 19.37
C ALA A 224 -16.40 -0.16 20.40
N ASP A 225 -15.54 0.36 21.28
CA ASP A 225 -15.88 1.39 22.26
C ASP A 225 -15.85 2.83 21.70
N GLY A 226 -15.47 3.00 20.43
CA GLY A 226 -15.44 4.29 19.73
C GLY A 226 -14.35 5.26 20.21
N ARG A 227 -13.38 4.81 21.02
CA ARG A 227 -12.37 5.70 21.65
C ARG A 227 -11.01 5.69 20.98
N TYR A 228 -10.71 4.65 20.20
CA TYR A 228 -9.41 4.44 19.60
C TYR A 228 -9.54 4.09 18.13
N VAL A 229 -8.61 4.59 17.32
CA VAL A 229 -8.38 4.11 15.96
C VAL A 229 -7.08 3.31 15.97
N ARG A 230 -7.11 2.15 15.33
CA ARG A 230 -5.97 1.24 15.24
C ARG A 230 -5.78 0.81 13.80
N TRP A 231 -4.57 0.40 13.44
CA TRP A 231 -4.32 -0.28 12.17
C TRP A 231 -4.39 -1.78 12.37
N ARG A 232 -5.18 -2.45 11.55
CA ARG A 232 -5.10 -3.90 11.39
C ARG A 232 -4.07 -4.21 10.30
N PHE A 233 -3.06 -5.00 10.64
CA PHE A 233 -2.12 -5.53 9.65
C PHE A 233 -2.77 -6.74 8.95
N VAL A 234 -3.12 -6.61 7.68
CA VAL A 234 -3.73 -7.67 6.87
C VAL A 234 -2.72 -8.12 5.82
N ALA A 235 -2.61 -9.43 5.61
CA ALA A 235 -1.69 -10.00 4.65
C ALA A 235 -2.24 -11.33 4.10
N GLY A 236 -1.93 -11.62 2.83
CA GLY A 236 -2.15 -12.94 2.24
C GLY A 236 -1.37 -14.04 2.98
N ASP A 237 -1.82 -15.29 2.88
CA ASP A 237 -1.05 -16.45 3.32
C ASP A 237 -0.17 -17.03 2.21
N ASP A 238 0.56 -18.09 2.54
CA ASP A 238 1.50 -18.74 1.63
C ASP A 238 0.78 -19.46 0.46
N GLU A 239 -0.51 -19.79 0.58
CA GLU A 239 -1.31 -20.37 -0.52
C GLU A 239 -2.06 -19.29 -1.31
N THR A 240 -2.52 -18.26 -0.60
CA THR A 240 -3.37 -17.19 -1.08
C THR A 240 -2.66 -15.86 -0.82
N ILE A 241 -1.69 -15.57 -1.68
CA ILE A 241 -0.80 -14.42 -1.51
C ILE A 241 -1.51 -13.06 -1.66
N TYR A 242 -2.71 -13.02 -2.24
CA TYR A 242 -3.46 -11.79 -2.52
C TYR A 242 -4.48 -11.47 -1.40
N LEU A 243 -4.75 -10.19 -1.20
CA LEU A 243 -5.70 -9.71 -0.19
C LEU A 243 -7.17 -9.92 -0.64
N GLY A 244 -8.06 -10.22 0.32
CA GLY A 244 -9.52 -10.15 0.15
C GLY A 244 -10.13 -11.07 -0.91
N LEU A 245 -9.53 -12.23 -1.20
CA LEU A 245 -10.09 -13.19 -2.16
C LEU A 245 -11.42 -13.81 -1.73
N ASP A 246 -11.89 -13.56 -0.50
CA ASP A 246 -13.19 -13.98 0.01
C ASP A 246 -14.36 -13.14 -0.54
N ARG A 247 -14.07 -12.02 -1.23
CA ARG A 247 -15.10 -11.11 -1.76
C ARG A 247 -14.72 -10.55 -3.13
N MET A 248 -15.60 -10.76 -4.11
CA MET A 248 -15.51 -10.11 -5.43
C MET A 248 -16.38 -8.86 -5.45
N HIS A 249 -15.82 -7.71 -5.83
CA HIS A 249 -16.57 -6.48 -6.07
C HIS A 249 -16.93 -6.36 -7.56
N GLU A 250 -18.09 -5.79 -7.87
CA GLU A 250 -18.56 -5.63 -9.25
C GLU A 250 -18.70 -4.15 -9.60
N LEU A 251 -18.19 -3.79 -10.77
CA LEU A 251 -18.41 -2.51 -11.42
C LEU A 251 -18.93 -2.74 -12.84
N SER A 252 -19.71 -1.80 -13.35
CA SER A 252 -20.23 -1.83 -14.71
C SER A 252 -20.02 -0.48 -15.39
N TYR A 253 -19.76 -0.53 -16.70
CA TYR A 253 -19.66 0.62 -17.59
C TYR A 253 -20.67 0.50 -18.73
N HIS A 254 -21.33 1.62 -19.03
CA HIS A 254 -22.13 1.81 -20.23
C HIS A 254 -22.01 3.28 -20.69
N PRO A 255 -22.04 3.59 -22.01
CA PRO A 255 -21.94 4.95 -22.54
C PRO A 255 -22.98 5.96 -22.03
N TYR A 256 -24.02 5.49 -21.35
CA TYR A 256 -25.13 6.31 -20.83
C TYR A 256 -25.19 6.34 -19.29
N GLY A 257 -24.15 5.83 -18.61
CA GLY A 257 -24.07 5.78 -17.16
C GLY A 257 -24.16 4.35 -16.61
N ALA A 258 -23.36 4.09 -15.59
CA ALA A 258 -23.28 2.84 -14.86
C ALA A 258 -22.52 3.10 -13.53
N THR A 259 -21.89 2.11 -12.90
CA THR A 259 -21.26 2.30 -11.57
C THR A 259 -19.83 2.83 -11.63
N ILE A 260 -19.14 2.70 -12.78
CA ILE A 260 -17.84 3.33 -13.02
C ILE A 260 -17.93 4.25 -14.24
N GLU A 261 -17.34 5.43 -14.11
CA GLU A 261 -17.35 6.49 -15.11
C GLU A 261 -15.93 6.89 -15.50
N ASN A 262 -15.81 7.74 -16.53
CA ASN A 262 -14.54 8.29 -17.00
C ASN A 262 -13.45 7.23 -17.23
N ILE A 263 -13.83 6.06 -17.74
CA ILE A 263 -12.87 5.00 -18.01
C ILE A 263 -11.78 5.51 -18.95
N THR A 264 -10.53 5.36 -18.51
CA THR A 264 -9.36 5.46 -19.36
C THR A 264 -8.67 4.10 -19.43
N VAL A 265 -8.00 3.87 -20.56
CA VAL A 265 -7.26 2.65 -20.81
C VAL A 265 -5.90 3.03 -21.36
N ASP A 266 -4.87 2.73 -20.58
CA ASP A 266 -3.50 2.87 -21.02
C ASP A 266 -3.06 1.56 -21.67
N HIS A 267 -2.44 1.64 -22.85
CA HIS A 267 -1.92 0.49 -23.58
C HIS A 267 -0.40 0.55 -23.62
N LEU A 268 0.25 -0.59 -23.36
CA LEU A 268 1.70 -0.74 -23.39
C LEU A 268 2.10 -1.85 -24.34
N GLY A 269 3.09 -1.56 -25.20
CA GLY A 269 3.67 -2.55 -26.09
C GLY A 269 4.44 -3.66 -25.34
N PRO A 270 4.61 -4.84 -25.96
CA PRO A 270 5.34 -5.96 -25.36
C PRO A 270 6.84 -5.70 -25.27
N VAL A 271 7.47 -6.25 -24.23
CA VAL A 271 8.93 -6.33 -24.07
C VAL A 271 9.42 -7.72 -24.44
N GLN A 272 10.31 -7.82 -25.42
CA GLN A 272 10.81 -9.12 -25.89
C GLN A 272 12.14 -9.53 -25.26
N ARG A 273 12.86 -8.59 -24.62
CA ARG A 273 14.13 -8.87 -23.94
C ARG A 273 14.27 -8.15 -22.62
N VAL A 274 14.78 -8.88 -21.63
CA VAL A 274 15.13 -8.34 -20.32
C VAL A 274 16.61 -8.65 -20.06
N TYR A 275 17.41 -7.59 -19.93
CA TYR A 275 18.79 -7.68 -19.46
C TYR A 275 18.82 -7.52 -17.94
N THR A 276 19.27 -8.53 -17.23
CA THR A 276 19.27 -8.54 -15.77
C THR A 276 20.68 -8.52 -15.20
N SER A 277 20.90 -7.67 -14.20
CA SER A 277 22.14 -7.62 -13.42
C SER A 277 21.87 -7.96 -11.96
N GLY A 278 22.69 -8.82 -11.37
CA GLY A 278 22.65 -9.20 -9.96
C GLY A 278 23.84 -8.68 -9.16
N ALA A 279 24.17 -9.35 -8.06
CA ALA A 279 25.28 -8.98 -7.20
C ALA A 279 26.65 -9.06 -7.90
N GLY A 280 27.59 -8.26 -7.39
CA GLY A 280 28.95 -8.16 -7.89
C GLY A 280 29.34 -6.72 -8.22
N THR A 281 30.64 -6.50 -8.43
CA THR A 281 31.20 -5.20 -8.77
C THR A 281 31.82 -5.23 -10.16
N ASP A 282 31.66 -4.13 -10.89
CA ASP A 282 32.21 -3.94 -12.24
C ASP A 282 31.91 -5.12 -13.18
N LYS A 283 32.96 -5.77 -13.70
CA LYS A 283 32.88 -6.88 -14.67
C LYS A 283 32.57 -8.23 -14.02
N ALA A 284 32.53 -8.30 -12.69
CA ALA A 284 32.21 -9.51 -11.94
C ALA A 284 30.72 -9.62 -11.59
N GLN A 285 29.89 -8.64 -12.00
CA GLN A 285 28.44 -8.73 -11.85
C GLN A 285 27.89 -9.96 -12.55
N ILE A 286 27.11 -10.74 -11.81
CA ILE A 286 26.32 -11.80 -12.43
C ILE A 286 25.25 -11.16 -13.31
N THR A 287 25.05 -11.70 -14.50
CA THR A 287 24.11 -11.15 -15.49
C THR A 287 23.34 -12.25 -16.18
N HIS A 288 22.13 -11.94 -16.65
CA HIS A 288 21.30 -12.85 -17.42
C HIS A 288 20.50 -12.13 -18.51
N LEU A 289 20.17 -12.84 -19.59
CA LEU A 289 19.28 -12.36 -20.65
C LEU A 289 18.13 -13.35 -20.81
N SER A 290 16.91 -12.87 -20.54
CA SER A 290 15.67 -13.57 -20.88
C SER A 290 15.11 -12.98 -22.18
N GLN A 291 14.67 -13.83 -23.13
CA GLN A 291 14.11 -13.38 -24.40
C GLN A 291 12.92 -14.20 -24.92
N ASP A 292 11.96 -13.51 -25.55
CA ASP A 292 10.85 -14.10 -26.33
C ASP A 292 10.58 -13.24 -27.58
N LEU A 293 11.12 -13.66 -28.73
CA LEU A 293 11.05 -12.91 -29.99
C LEU A 293 9.83 -13.24 -30.85
N ARG A 294 8.87 -14.05 -30.35
CA ARG A 294 7.75 -14.56 -31.17
C ARG A 294 6.93 -13.43 -31.80
N LEU A 295 6.65 -12.38 -31.04
CA LEU A 295 5.90 -11.20 -31.54
C LEU A 295 6.69 -10.33 -32.52
N SER A 296 8.01 -10.38 -32.49
CA SER A 296 8.85 -9.67 -33.48
C SER A 296 9.03 -10.45 -34.78
N GLN A 297 8.61 -11.72 -34.80
CA GLN A 297 8.75 -12.64 -35.92
C GLN A 297 7.38 -13.06 -36.51
N SER A 298 6.28 -12.47 -36.04
CA SER A 298 4.94 -12.68 -36.58
C SER A 298 4.77 -12.04 -37.97
N ALA A 299 3.68 -12.41 -38.65
CA ALA A 299 3.34 -11.84 -39.96
C ALA A 299 3.04 -10.33 -39.89
N ASP A 300 2.52 -9.87 -38.75
CA ASP A 300 2.39 -8.46 -38.38
C ASP A 300 3.22 -8.23 -37.11
N PRO A 301 4.50 -7.82 -37.25
CA PRO A 301 5.47 -7.88 -36.15
C PRO A 301 5.47 -6.63 -35.27
N TYR A 302 5.62 -6.84 -33.97
CA TYR A 302 6.02 -5.77 -33.05
C TYR A 302 7.52 -5.46 -33.21
N PRO A 303 7.93 -4.17 -33.17
CA PRO A 303 9.34 -3.84 -33.09
C PRO A 303 9.97 -4.41 -31.82
N LEU A 304 11.24 -4.77 -31.91
CA LEU A 304 12.00 -5.23 -30.75
C LEU A 304 12.05 -4.12 -29.70
N THR A 305 11.53 -4.42 -28.51
CA THR A 305 11.58 -3.58 -27.33
C THR A 305 12.33 -4.34 -26.23
N GLU A 306 13.25 -3.63 -25.58
CA GLU A 306 14.17 -4.20 -24.62
C GLU A 306 14.11 -3.40 -23.32
N MET A 307 14.31 -4.06 -22.18
CA MET A 307 14.39 -3.42 -20.87
C MET A 307 15.52 -4.00 -20.03
N THR A 308 15.82 -3.32 -18.93
CA THR A 308 16.76 -3.78 -17.91
C THR A 308 16.04 -4.06 -16.58
N TYR A 309 16.51 -5.05 -15.83
CA TYR A 309 16.09 -5.32 -14.46
C TYR A 309 17.31 -5.48 -13.55
N SER A 310 17.26 -4.98 -12.32
CA SER A 310 18.38 -5.06 -11.37
C SER A 310 17.93 -5.72 -10.08
N ASP A 311 18.72 -6.68 -9.62
CA ASP A 311 18.53 -7.38 -8.35
C ASP A 311 19.89 -7.48 -7.65
N SER A 312 20.36 -6.33 -7.14
CA SER A 312 21.74 -6.15 -6.67
C SER A 312 22.13 -7.03 -5.49
N ASP A 313 21.14 -7.57 -4.77
CA ASP A 313 21.35 -8.35 -3.56
C ASP A 313 21.46 -9.85 -3.87
N THR A 314 21.05 -10.28 -5.07
CA THR A 314 21.09 -11.69 -5.47
C THR A 314 22.46 -12.04 -6.03
N ASP A 315 23.22 -12.85 -5.29
CA ASP A 315 24.47 -13.48 -5.72
C ASP A 315 24.28 -14.89 -6.30
N ASN A 316 23.05 -15.43 -6.22
CA ASN A 316 22.68 -16.74 -6.74
C ASN A 316 22.20 -16.65 -8.21
N PRO A 317 22.95 -17.22 -9.16
CA PRO A 317 22.57 -17.15 -10.58
C PRO A 317 21.20 -17.78 -10.89
N GLY A 318 20.81 -18.84 -10.19
CA GLY A 318 19.51 -19.50 -10.42
C GLY A 318 18.32 -18.64 -10.01
N VAL A 319 18.46 -17.88 -8.91
CA VAL A 319 17.44 -16.92 -8.46
C VAL A 319 17.36 -15.76 -9.45
N LEU A 320 18.50 -15.24 -9.90
CA LEU A 320 18.56 -14.16 -10.88
C LEU A 320 17.86 -14.53 -12.21
N ILE A 321 18.10 -15.74 -12.72
CA ILE A 321 17.44 -16.28 -13.92
C ILE A 321 15.93 -16.31 -13.71
N SER A 322 15.47 -16.83 -12.56
CA SER A 322 14.03 -16.91 -12.27
C SER A 322 13.38 -15.52 -12.21
N HIS A 323 14.06 -14.51 -11.67
CA HIS A 323 13.53 -13.14 -11.64
C HIS A 323 13.50 -12.50 -13.03
N ALA A 324 14.54 -12.72 -13.84
CA ALA A 324 14.58 -12.26 -15.23
C ALA A 324 13.47 -12.89 -16.08
N ASP A 325 13.26 -14.21 -15.97
CA ASP A 325 12.21 -14.93 -16.69
C ASP A 325 10.82 -14.52 -16.22
N ALA A 326 10.61 -14.29 -14.93
CA ALA A 326 9.36 -13.75 -14.40
C ALA A 326 9.07 -12.34 -14.92
N THR A 327 10.10 -11.48 -14.98
CA THR A 327 10.00 -10.11 -15.52
C THR A 327 9.63 -10.13 -17.00
N LEU A 328 10.28 -10.98 -17.80
CA LEU A 328 9.91 -11.17 -19.20
C LEU A 328 8.49 -11.72 -19.33
N ALA A 329 8.14 -12.75 -18.56
CA ALA A 329 6.82 -13.36 -18.63
C ALA A 329 5.68 -12.38 -18.32
N ALA A 330 5.92 -11.42 -17.44
CA ALA A 330 4.97 -10.35 -17.10
C ALA A 330 4.80 -9.30 -18.21
N ASN A 331 5.83 -9.05 -19.03
CA ASN A 331 5.87 -7.94 -19.98
C ASN A 331 5.90 -8.35 -21.46
N LYS A 332 6.03 -9.64 -21.77
CA LYS A 332 6.21 -10.14 -23.16
C LYS A 332 4.98 -10.08 -24.06
N SER A 333 3.83 -9.69 -23.54
CA SER A 333 2.58 -9.54 -24.30
C SER A 333 2.14 -8.08 -24.22
N PRO A 334 1.40 -7.56 -25.20
CA PRO A 334 0.73 -6.27 -25.07
C PRO A 334 -0.10 -6.24 -23.79
N LEU A 335 0.05 -5.15 -23.04
CA LEU A 335 -0.60 -4.97 -21.75
C LEU A 335 -1.54 -3.77 -21.82
N MET A 336 -2.53 -3.78 -20.95
CA MET A 336 -3.39 -2.63 -20.72
C MET A 336 -3.66 -2.44 -19.22
N GLN A 337 -3.97 -1.21 -18.86
CA GLN A 337 -4.40 -0.84 -17.51
C GLN A 337 -5.66 -0.01 -17.58
N ILE A 338 -6.69 -0.42 -16.84
CA ILE A 338 -7.96 0.29 -16.75
C ILE A 338 -7.90 1.19 -15.52
N SER A 339 -8.35 2.43 -15.68
CA SER A 339 -8.67 3.32 -14.57
C SER A 339 -10.03 3.99 -14.79
N GLY A 340 -10.63 4.51 -13.73
CA GLY A 340 -11.89 5.22 -13.81
C GLY A 340 -12.33 5.75 -12.45
N ASP A 341 -13.52 6.34 -12.42
CA ASP A 341 -14.05 7.01 -11.25
C ASP A 341 -15.35 6.35 -10.77
N VAL A 342 -15.52 6.26 -9.46
CA VAL A 342 -16.77 5.86 -8.80
C VAL A 342 -17.19 6.92 -7.80
N HIS A 343 -18.47 6.97 -7.44
CA HIS A 343 -18.96 7.86 -6.39
C HIS A 343 -19.36 7.06 -5.14
N ALA A 344 -18.71 7.35 -4.02
CA ALA A 344 -18.93 6.68 -2.74
C ALA A 344 -20.36 6.86 -2.18
N ASN A 345 -21.10 7.83 -2.71
CA ASN A 345 -22.47 8.12 -2.32
C ASN A 345 -23.51 7.48 -3.25
N ASP A 346 -23.11 6.83 -4.33
CA ASP A 346 -24.05 6.19 -5.23
C ASP A 346 -24.84 5.10 -4.51
N THR A 347 -26.13 5.07 -4.80
CA THR A 347 -27.06 4.15 -4.17
C THR A 347 -27.93 3.44 -5.19
N ASP A 348 -28.37 2.24 -4.85
CA ASP A 348 -29.43 1.56 -5.59
C ASP A 348 -30.80 2.26 -5.39
N GLN A 349 -31.83 1.72 -6.03
CA GLN A 349 -33.20 2.24 -5.91
C GLN A 349 -33.76 2.20 -4.47
N ALA A 350 -33.17 1.38 -3.59
CA ALA A 350 -33.52 1.28 -2.18
C ALA A 350 -32.70 2.22 -1.28
N ALA A 351 -31.90 3.13 -1.87
CA ALA A 351 -30.97 4.03 -1.18
C ALA A 351 -29.84 3.28 -0.43
N THR A 352 -29.55 2.04 -0.81
CA THR A 352 -28.41 1.28 -0.28
C THR A 352 -27.14 1.70 -1.03
N PRO A 353 -26.06 2.09 -0.33
CA PRO A 353 -24.80 2.41 -0.98
C PRO A 353 -24.28 1.26 -1.83
N LEU A 354 -23.94 1.54 -3.10
CA LEU A 354 -23.44 0.53 -4.04
C LEU A 354 -22.01 0.13 -3.67
N LEU A 355 -21.15 1.11 -3.44
CA LEU A 355 -19.73 0.90 -3.16
C LEU A 355 -19.25 1.84 -2.03
N PRO A 356 -19.70 1.64 -0.78
CA PRO A 356 -19.34 2.54 0.32
C PRO A 356 -17.84 2.45 0.65
N LEU A 357 -17.20 3.60 0.84
CA LEU A 357 -15.79 3.67 1.23
C LEU A 357 -15.49 2.87 2.50
N GLY A 358 -14.37 2.16 2.47
CA GLY A 358 -13.93 1.23 3.52
C GLY A 358 -14.56 -0.17 3.43
N SER A 359 -15.53 -0.39 2.54
CA SER A 359 -16.05 -1.73 2.23
C SER A 359 -15.23 -2.51 1.19
N TYR A 360 -14.33 -1.81 0.50
CA TYR A 360 -13.37 -2.33 -0.45
C TYR A 360 -12.01 -1.66 -0.18
N TRP A 361 -10.93 -2.34 -0.55
CA TRP A 361 -9.58 -1.83 -0.37
C TRP A 361 -8.69 -2.27 -1.55
N PRO A 362 -7.61 -1.53 -1.83
CA PRO A 362 -6.58 -2.02 -2.73
C PRO A 362 -6.11 -3.42 -2.33
N GLY A 363 -5.90 -4.27 -3.34
CA GLY A 363 -5.48 -5.67 -3.24
C GLY A 363 -6.63 -6.63 -3.45
N GLU A 364 -7.87 -6.15 -3.25
CA GLU A 364 -9.08 -6.95 -3.37
C GLU A 364 -9.50 -7.12 -4.84
N PRO A 365 -10.14 -8.25 -5.18
CA PRO A 365 -10.53 -8.54 -6.54
C PRO A 365 -11.78 -7.78 -6.97
N PHE A 366 -11.79 -7.36 -8.23
CA PHE A 366 -12.86 -6.66 -8.91
C PHE A 366 -13.20 -7.35 -10.24
N GLN A 367 -14.47 -7.31 -10.60
CA GLN A 367 -14.92 -7.58 -11.96
C GLN A 367 -15.52 -6.30 -12.56
N ILE A 368 -15.07 -5.95 -13.77
CA ILE A 368 -15.54 -4.77 -14.49
C ILE A 368 -16.29 -5.26 -15.74
N VAL A 369 -17.61 -5.04 -15.76
CA VAL A 369 -18.48 -5.35 -16.88
C VAL A 369 -18.47 -4.15 -17.84
N ILE A 370 -17.86 -4.32 -19.00
CA ILE A 370 -17.76 -3.27 -20.02
C ILE A 370 -18.77 -3.56 -21.12
N GLN A 371 -19.59 -2.55 -21.46
CA GLN A 371 -20.47 -2.58 -22.62
C GLN A 371 -20.37 -1.25 -23.38
N GLY A 372 -20.21 -1.31 -24.70
CA GLY A 372 -20.23 -0.15 -25.59
C GLY A 372 -19.03 0.79 -25.46
N HIS A 373 -17.94 0.38 -24.83
CA HIS A 373 -16.72 1.17 -24.79
C HIS A 373 -16.03 1.16 -26.15
N ARG A 374 -15.53 2.32 -26.62
CA ARG A 374 -15.00 2.41 -27.99
C ARG A 374 -13.65 1.74 -28.19
N ALA A 375 -12.83 1.70 -27.13
CA ALA A 375 -11.46 1.18 -27.18
C ALA A 375 -11.30 -0.17 -26.45
N LEU A 376 -12.38 -0.71 -25.89
CA LEU A 376 -12.36 -2.02 -25.22
C LEU A 376 -13.50 -2.88 -25.77
N PRO A 377 -13.25 -4.17 -26.05
CA PRO A 377 -14.31 -5.13 -26.31
C PRO A 377 -15.34 -5.19 -25.18
N ASP A 378 -16.58 -5.52 -25.54
CA ASP A 378 -17.59 -5.84 -24.56
C ASP A 378 -17.22 -7.14 -23.83
N GLY A 379 -17.33 -7.14 -22.50
CA GLY A 379 -16.93 -8.31 -21.71
C GLY A 379 -16.81 -8.06 -20.22
N ILE A 380 -16.36 -9.11 -19.52
CA ILE A 380 -16.09 -9.08 -18.07
C ILE A 380 -14.59 -9.15 -17.87
N TYR A 381 -14.04 -8.09 -17.30
CA TYR A 381 -12.62 -7.98 -16.97
C TYR A 381 -12.40 -8.29 -15.50
N HIS A 382 -11.75 -9.40 -15.20
CA HIS A 382 -11.36 -9.77 -13.85
C HIS A 382 -10.01 -9.14 -13.53
N THR A 383 -9.96 -8.33 -12.48
CA THR A 383 -8.79 -7.57 -12.07
C THR A 383 -8.75 -7.41 -10.56
N ARG A 384 -7.80 -6.64 -10.05
CA ARG A 384 -7.70 -6.23 -8.66
C ARG A 384 -7.54 -4.73 -8.59
N LEU A 385 -8.01 -4.13 -7.51
CA LEU A 385 -7.78 -2.71 -7.27
C LEU A 385 -6.32 -2.52 -6.83
N LEU A 386 -5.52 -1.75 -7.57
CA LEU A 386 -4.14 -1.42 -7.17
C LEU A 386 -4.08 -0.18 -6.31
N GLN A 387 -4.88 0.82 -6.66
CA GLN A 387 -4.90 2.11 -6.00
C GLN A 387 -6.30 2.69 -6.01
N MET A 388 -6.65 3.37 -4.92
CA MET A 388 -7.78 4.28 -4.87
C MET A 388 -7.35 5.62 -4.28
N SER A 389 -7.83 6.70 -4.87
CA SER A 389 -7.53 8.06 -4.44
C SER A 389 -8.77 8.96 -4.54
N GLY A 390 -8.74 10.08 -3.85
CA GLY A 390 -9.84 11.03 -3.86
C GLY A 390 -9.52 12.26 -3.02
N ASP A 391 -10.55 13.05 -2.75
CA ASP A 391 -10.48 14.28 -1.96
C ASP A 391 -11.65 14.36 -0.96
N GLU A 392 -12.00 15.57 -0.50
CA GLU A 392 -13.15 15.81 0.36
C GLU A 392 -14.52 15.61 -0.33
N THR A 393 -14.55 15.32 -1.63
CA THR A 393 -15.78 15.00 -2.35
C THR A 393 -16.18 13.53 -2.12
N ASP A 394 -17.14 13.02 -2.90
CA ASP A 394 -17.49 11.60 -2.92
C ASP A 394 -16.88 10.84 -4.10
N LYS A 395 -16.15 11.54 -4.98
CA LYS A 395 -15.48 10.95 -6.12
C LYS A 395 -14.25 10.16 -5.65
N VAL A 396 -14.12 8.94 -6.14
CA VAL A 396 -12.98 8.06 -5.88
C VAL A 396 -12.44 7.59 -7.22
N SER A 397 -11.20 7.98 -7.52
CA SER A 397 -10.47 7.47 -8.67
C SER A 397 -9.85 6.12 -8.34
N MET A 398 -9.96 5.17 -9.25
CA MET A 398 -9.54 3.78 -9.09
C MET A 398 -8.61 3.38 -10.22
N ILE A 399 -7.47 2.78 -9.86
CA ILE A 399 -6.53 2.20 -10.82
C ILE A 399 -6.49 0.69 -10.58
N PHE A 400 -6.73 -0.08 -11.64
CA PHE A 400 -6.79 -1.54 -11.57
C PHE A 400 -5.49 -2.18 -12.02
N ASP A 401 -5.34 -3.48 -11.74
CA ASP A 401 -4.14 -4.24 -12.07
C ASP A 401 -3.93 -4.33 -13.58
N VAL A 402 -2.65 -4.34 -13.98
CA VAL A 402 -2.24 -4.46 -15.38
C VAL A 402 -2.59 -5.87 -15.87
N MET A 403 -3.32 -5.92 -16.98
CA MET A 403 -3.79 -7.14 -17.61
C MET A 403 -3.35 -7.22 -19.07
N ARG A 404 -3.54 -8.37 -19.71
CA ARG A 404 -3.28 -8.49 -21.14
C ARG A 404 -4.31 -7.69 -21.92
N ASP A 405 -3.86 -7.03 -22.98
CA ASP A 405 -4.74 -6.44 -23.96
C ASP A 405 -5.51 -7.56 -24.69
N PRO A 406 -6.86 -7.56 -24.69
CA PRO A 406 -7.66 -8.64 -25.26
C PRO A 406 -7.62 -8.71 -26.80
N ASP A 407 -7.27 -7.61 -27.47
CA ASP A 407 -7.37 -7.50 -28.93
C ASP A 407 -6.05 -7.75 -29.67
N MET A 408 -4.97 -8.08 -28.96
CA MET A 408 -3.59 -8.12 -29.49
C MET A 408 -2.81 -9.43 -29.25
#